data_AF-A0A8H7E032-F1
#
_entry.id   AF-A0A8H7E032-F1
#
_cell.length_a   1.000
_cell.length_b   1.000
_cell.length_c   1.000
_cell.angle_alpha   90.00
_cell.angle_beta   90.00
_cell.angle_gamma   90.00
#
_symmetry.space_group_name_H-M   'P 1'
#
loop_
_entity.id
_entity.type
_entity.pdbx_description
1 polymer ?
#
loop_
_entity_poly.entity_id
_entity_poly.type
_entity_poly.pdbx_seq_one_letter_code
_entity_poly.pdbx_strand_id
1 'polypeptide(L)'
;MREIFEHLLRNKGDQYPLGEHFITRFVRHHPQLKSGHSHTLDAKRMSALDPSIMEEFFTEFVQLKSEYNVADQDVYNMDETGFQMGQSYSEYVIFNST
;
A
#
# COMPACT_ATOMS: atom_id res chain seq x y z
N MET A 1 1.85 2.56 13.70
CA MET A 1 0.47 2.31 14.20
C MET A 1 0.12 3.08 15.48
N ARG A 2 0.82 2.89 16.61
CA ARG A 2 0.58 3.67 17.85
C ARG A 2 0.58 5.18 17.59
N GLU A 3 1.59 5.67 16.88
CA GLU A 3 1.74 7.09 16.54
C GLU A 3 0.56 7.65 15.74
N ILE A 4 -0.06 6.81 14.89
CA ILE A 4 -1.25 7.20 14.11
C ILE A 4 -2.43 7.40 15.06
N PHE A 5 -2.66 6.49 15.99
CA PHE A 5 -3.72 6.65 16.99
C PHE A 5 -3.46 7.85 17.90
N GLU A 6 -2.22 8.07 18.33
CA GLU A 6 -1.87 9.25 19.12
C GLU A 6 -2.07 10.55 18.32
N HIS A 7 -1.74 10.56 17.02
CA HIS A 7 -2.00 11.71 16.15
C HIS A 7 -3.50 11.96 15.99
N LEU A 8 -4.31 10.91 15.78
CA LEU A 8 -5.76 11.02 15.70
C LEU A 8 -6.39 11.53 17.00
N LEU A 9 -5.89 11.08 18.16
CA LEU A 9 -6.33 11.55 19.47
C LEU A 9 -5.99 13.03 19.67
N ARG A 10 -4.76 13.44 19.33
CA ARG A 10 -4.34 14.85 19.37
C ARG A 10 -5.25 15.73 18.51
N ASN A 11 -5.59 15.28 17.31
CA ASN A 11 -6.51 16.01 16.42
C ASN A 11 -7.93 16.10 16.99
N LYS A 12 -8.33 15.20 17.89
CA LYS A 12 -9.60 15.22 18.62
C LYS A 12 -9.53 15.98 19.96
N GLY A 13 -8.40 16.61 20.28
CA GLY A 13 -8.19 17.35 21.52
C GLY A 13 -7.80 16.48 22.71
N ASP A 14 -7.56 15.19 22.52
CA ASP A 14 -7.06 14.28 23.54
C ASP A 14 -5.54 14.24 23.52
N GLN A 15 -4.91 14.62 24.63
CA GLN A 15 -3.46 14.72 24.77
C GLN A 15 -2.89 13.60 25.66
N TYR A 16 -3.73 12.70 26.15
CA TYR A 16 -3.25 11.62 27.01
C TYR A 16 -2.47 10.59 26.20
N PRO A 17 -1.30 10.14 26.71
CA PRO A 17 -0.53 9.11 26.04
C PRO A 17 -1.31 7.80 26.05
N LEU A 18 -1.28 7.07 24.93
CA LEU A 18 -1.89 5.74 24.88
C LEU A 18 -1.18 4.80 25.85
N GLY A 19 -1.94 3.98 26.58
CA GLY A 19 -1.37 2.93 27.42
C GLY A 19 -0.59 1.89 26.59
N GLU A 20 0.48 1.32 27.14
CA GLU A 20 1.40 0.40 26.43
C GLU A 20 0.67 -0.67 25.62
N HIS A 21 -0.33 -1.31 26.23
CA HIS A 21 -1.12 -2.39 25.63
C HIS A 21 -2.41 -1.94 24.94
N PHE A 22 -2.56 -0.64 24.64
CA PHE A 22 -3.80 -0.11 24.05
C PHE A 22 -4.15 -0.81 22.73
N ILE A 23 -3.19 -0.92 21.80
CA ILE A 23 -3.41 -1.49 20.46
C ILE A 23 -3.85 -2.96 20.54
N THR A 24 -3.16 -3.77 21.35
CA THR A 24 -3.49 -5.20 21.50
C THR A 24 -4.86 -5.39 22.17
N ARG A 25 -5.20 -4.56 23.16
CA ARG A 25 -6.53 -4.56 23.79
C ARG A 25 -7.61 -4.13 22.79
N PHE A 26 -7.37 -3.08 22.02
CA PHE A 26 -8.29 -2.57 21.02
C PHE A 26 -8.66 -3.64 19.99
N VAL A 27 -7.67 -4.30 19.38
CA VAL A 27 -7.91 -5.40 18.44
C VAL A 27 -8.68 -6.55 19.10
N ARG A 28 -8.32 -6.94 20.32
CA ARG A 28 -9.02 -8.00 21.07
C ARG A 28 -10.48 -7.66 21.37
N HIS A 29 -10.82 -6.40 21.62
CA HIS A 29 -12.18 -5.96 21.88
C HIS A 29 -13.05 -5.87 20.63
N HIS A 30 -12.45 -5.86 19.44
CA HIS A 30 -13.13 -5.75 18.15
C HIS A 30 -12.83 -6.99 17.29
N PRO A 31 -13.54 -8.12 17.50
CA PRO A 31 -13.24 -9.39 16.83
C PRO A 31 -13.37 -9.36 15.30
N GLN A 32 -14.07 -8.36 14.75
CA GLN A 32 -14.13 -8.10 13.31
C GLN A 32 -12.79 -7.60 12.75
N LEU A 33 -11.97 -6.96 13.59
CA LEU A 33 -10.65 -6.46 13.23
C LEU A 33 -9.61 -7.55 13.43
N LYS A 34 -8.78 -7.75 12.40
CA LYS A 34 -7.56 -8.54 12.48
C LYS A 34 -6.36 -7.62 12.37
N SER A 35 -5.25 -8.08 12.94
CA SER A 35 -3.97 -7.41 12.79
C SER A 35 -2.98 -8.33 12.10
N GLY A 36 -2.14 -7.79 11.24
CA GLY A 36 -1.11 -8.54 10.55
C GLY A 36 0.02 -7.64 10.08
N HIS A 37 1.05 -8.27 9.54
CA HIS A 37 2.08 -7.55 8.82
C HIS A 37 1.63 -7.37 7.36
N SER A 38 1.72 -6.14 6.84
CA SER A 38 1.57 -5.92 5.41
C SER A 38 2.70 -6.65 4.69
N HIS A 39 2.38 -7.17 3.51
CA HIS A 39 3.39 -7.68 2.61
C HIS A 39 4.20 -6.49 2.09
N THR A 40 5.51 -6.61 2.19
CA THR A 40 6.44 -5.74 1.48
C THR A 40 6.17 -5.82 -0.02
N LEU A 41 6.52 -4.76 -0.76
CA LEU A 41 6.59 -4.86 -2.21
C LEU A 41 7.40 -6.11 -2.59
N ASP A 42 6.85 -6.94 -3.48
CA ASP A 42 7.54 -8.13 -3.99
C ASP A 42 8.93 -7.69 -4.48
N ALA A 43 9.97 -8.45 -4.13
CA ALA A 43 11.35 -8.16 -4.52
C ALA A 43 11.47 -7.96 -6.04
N LYS A 44 10.66 -8.66 -6.84
CA LYS A 44 10.57 -8.46 -8.29
C LYS A 44 10.05 -7.08 -8.69
N ARG A 45 9.05 -6.56 -7.97
CA ARG A 45 8.54 -5.19 -8.17
C ARG A 45 9.58 -4.17 -7.75
N MET A 46 10.30 -4.41 -6.66
CA MET A 46 11.40 -3.54 -6.23
C MET A 46 12.51 -3.46 -7.27
N SER A 47 12.90 -4.59 -7.89
CA SER A 47 13.88 -4.59 -8.97
C SER A 47 13.35 -3.93 -10.25
N ALA A 48 12.06 -4.08 -10.56
CA ALA A 48 11.46 -3.47 -11.75
C ALA A 48 11.33 -1.93 -11.65
N LEU A 49 11.45 -1.35 -10.45
CA LEU A 49 11.54 0.10 -10.25
C LEU A 49 12.92 0.67 -10.58
N ASP A 50 13.88 -0.16 -11.00
CA ASP A 50 15.16 0.32 -11.51
C ASP A 50 14.92 1.25 -12.72
N PRO A 51 15.48 2.47 -12.73
CA PRO A 51 15.26 3.44 -13.79
C PRO A 51 15.55 2.91 -15.19
N SER A 52 16.56 2.05 -15.35
CA SER A 52 16.94 1.50 -16.65
C SER A 52 15.88 0.52 -17.18
N ILE A 53 15.33 -0.32 -16.31
CA ILE A 53 14.27 -1.28 -16.65
C ILE A 53 12.98 -0.55 -17.00
N MET A 54 12.67 0.52 -16.29
CA MET A 54 11.51 1.37 -16.58
C MET A 54 11.64 2.07 -17.95
N GLU A 55 12.83 2.60 -18.25
CA GLU A 55 13.10 3.26 -19.53
C GLU A 55 13.02 2.28 -20.72
N GLU A 56 13.58 1.08 -20.55
CA GLU A 56 13.49 0.00 -21.54
C GLU A 56 12.03 -0.39 -21.81
N PHE A 57 11.24 -0.62 -20.76
CA PHE A 57 9.82 -0.94 -20.87
C PHE A 57 9.04 0.13 -21.64
N PHE A 58 9.21 1.41 -21.31
CA PHE A 58 8.46 2.47 -22.00
C PHE A 58 8.89 2.64 -23.45
N THR A 59 10.17 2.40 -23.75
CA THR A 59 10.68 2.43 -25.12
C THR A 59 10.03 1.33 -25.96
N GLU A 60 10.01 0.09 -25.46
CA GLU A 60 9.35 -1.04 -26.12
C GLU A 60 7.83 -0.84 -26.24
N PHE A 61 7.20 -0.31 -25.19
CA PHE A 61 5.77 -0.01 -25.17
C PHE A 61 5.38 0.97 -26.27
N VAL A 62 6.13 2.06 -26.45
CA VAL A 62 5.88 3.05 -27.52
C VAL A 62 6.06 2.41 -28.90
N GLN A 63 7.09 1.57 -29.07
CA GLN A 63 7.34 0.87 -30.32
C GLN A 63 6.17 -0.06 -30.69
N LEU A 64 5.73 -0.89 -29.76
CA LEU A 64 4.60 -1.80 -29.95
C LEU A 64 3.30 -1.05 -30.19
N LYS A 65 3.05 0.02 -29.42
CA LYS A 65 1.86 0.86 -29.61
C LYS A 65 1.80 1.43 -31.03
N SER A 66 2.94 1.85 -31.57
CA SER A 66 3.07 2.33 -32.96
C SER A 66 2.87 1.20 -33.98
N GLU A 67 3.52 0.05 -33.79
CA GLU A 67 3.45 -1.10 -34.70
C GLU A 67 2.02 -1.63 -34.85
N TYR A 68 1.28 -1.71 -33.76
CA TYR A 68 -0.10 -2.21 -33.72
C TYR A 68 -1.15 -1.10 -33.87
N ASN A 69 -0.73 0.15 -34.05
CA ASN A 69 -1.60 1.32 -34.18
C ASN A 69 -2.66 1.41 -33.06
N VAL A 70 -2.24 1.15 -31.82
CA VAL A 70 -3.10 1.18 -30.63
C VAL A 70 -3.37 2.64 -30.25
N ALA A 71 -4.65 3.03 -30.22
CA ALA A 71 -5.04 4.38 -29.85
C ALA A 71 -4.85 4.63 -28.35
N ASP A 72 -4.59 5.88 -27.97
CA ASP A 72 -4.39 6.28 -26.56
C ASP A 72 -5.58 5.90 -25.67
N GLN A 73 -6.79 5.96 -26.22
CA GLN A 73 -8.04 5.62 -25.54
C GLN A 73 -8.19 4.11 -25.25
N ASP A 74 -7.42 3.27 -25.96
CA ASP A 74 -7.41 1.82 -25.82
C ASP A 74 -6.27 1.35 -24.90
N VAL A 75 -5.52 2.28 -24.31
CA VAL A 75 -4.50 2.01 -23.30
C VAL A 75 -5.15 2.10 -21.91
N TYR A 76 -5.26 0.96 -21.24
CA TYR A 76 -5.79 0.86 -19.89
C TYR A 76 -4.68 0.56 -18.89
N ASN A 77 -4.73 1.20 -17.72
CA ASN A 77 -3.90 0.77 -16.61
C ASN A 77 -4.37 -0.60 -16.12
N MET A 78 -3.42 -1.50 -15.92
CA MET A 78 -3.63 -2.78 -15.24
C MET A 78 -3.35 -2.59 -13.74
N ASP A 79 -4.03 -1.65 -13.09
CA ASP A 79 -3.98 -1.55 -11.63
C ASP A 79 -4.92 -2.59 -11.01
N GLU A 80 -4.34 -3.60 -10.35
CA GLU A 80 -5.10 -4.56 -9.56
C GLU A 80 -5.97 -3.81 -8.54
N THR A 81 -7.28 -4.03 -8.63
CA THR A 81 -8.27 -3.54 -7.68
C THR A 81 -8.13 -4.34 -6.38
N GLY A 82 -7.13 -4.02 -5.56
CA GLY A 82 -6.87 -4.76 -4.33
C GLY A 82 -5.81 -4.07 -3.48
N PHE A 83 -6.26 -3.19 -2.58
CA PHE A 83 -5.51 -2.55 -1.50
C PHE A 83 -4.01 -2.35 -1.74
N GLN A 84 -3.62 -1.17 -2.22
CA GLN A 84 -2.20 -0.80 -2.21
C GLN A 84 -1.98 0.54 -1.49
N MET A 85 -1.33 0.46 -0.33
CA MET A 85 -0.24 1.40 -0.05
C MET A 85 1.05 0.62 -0.24
N GLY A 86 1.77 0.92 -1.32
CA GLY A 86 3.09 0.37 -1.62
C GLY A 86 4.09 0.91 -0.61
N GLN A 87 4.15 0.27 0.55
CA GLN A 87 5.19 0.49 1.54
C GLN A 87 6.38 -0.39 1.15
N SER A 88 7.57 0.20 1.06
CA SER A 88 8.83 -0.50 0.77
C SER A 88 9.26 -1.42 1.91
N TYR A 89 8.59 -1.35 3.06
CA TYR A 89 8.83 -2.16 4.24
C TYR A 89 7.53 -2.77 4.76
N SER A 90 7.65 -3.92 5.43
CA SER A 90 6.53 -4.53 6.13
C SER A 90 6.13 -3.67 7.33
N GLU A 91 4.86 -3.27 7.37
CA GLU A 91 4.29 -2.52 8.48
C GLU A 91 3.24 -3.34 9.21
N TYR A 92 3.07 -3.06 10.50
CA TYR A 92 1.94 -3.61 11.24
C TYR A 92 0.66 -2.86 10.85
N VAL A 93 -0.38 -3.60 10.44
CA VAL A 93 -1.65 -3.07 9.96
C VAL A 93 -2.83 -3.71 10.70
N ILE A 94 -3.92 -2.96 10.85
CA ILE A 94 -5.22 -3.47 11.32
C ILE A 94 -6.18 -3.39 10.14
N PHE A 95 -6.85 -4.49 9.83
CA PHE A 95 -7.80 -4.61 8.72
C PHE A 95 -9.08 -5.31 9.17
N ASN A 96 -10.18 -5.02 8.46
CA ASN A 96 -11.43 -5.73 8.67
C ASN A 96 -11.36 -7.08 7.96
N SER A 97 -11.89 -8.12 8.59
CA SER A 97 -11.79 -9.51 8.11
C SER A 97 -13.00 -10.02 7.33
N THR A 98 -13.86 -9.10 6.86
CA THR A 98 -15.05 -9.40 6.06
C THR A 98 -14.70 -10.14 4.77
#